data_AF-A0A0J7AY51-F1
#
_entry.id   AF-A0A0J7AY51-F1
#
_cell.length_a   1.000
_cell.length_b   1.000
_cell.length_c   1.000
_cell.angle_alpha   90.00
_cell.angle_beta   90.00
_cell.angle_gamma   90.00
#
_symmetry.space_group_name_H-M   'P 1'
#
loop_
_entity.id
_entity.type
_entity.pdbx_description
1 polymer ?
#
loop_
_entity_poly.entity_id
_entity_poly.type
_entity_poly.pdbx_seq_one_letter_code
_entity_poly.pdbx_strand_id
1 'polypeptide(L)'
;MWNSPAPETPVFNNFLSGLQEIIRARDGAKLQDFLQLEPPLAPIYNQMVDELRQAYPSASGKDERLLAKCESLLPASASTSPWSAFPLFMRLYFTFLRDVNLDNLLETYELLRTLLNQCIVALGDSQYGVILLPTVLYLCKVLAKFAIGLDRRPELIAHLLREGADAEGATEKVTLVEKSANVVREAFIRCLTDRTGTLGRPEGKRIGIYLLANLCLKLFVSR
;
A
#
# COMPACT_ATOMS: atom_id res chain seq x y z
N MET A 1 30.57 23.86 -5.54
CA MET A 1 29.41 23.02 -5.89
C MET A 1 28.15 23.82 -5.60
N TRP A 2 27.46 24.30 -6.64
CA TRP A 2 26.20 25.04 -6.45
C TRP A 2 25.12 24.06 -5.97
N ASN A 3 24.67 24.21 -4.71
CA ASN A 3 23.41 23.65 -4.25
C ASN A 3 22.30 24.32 -5.06
N SER A 4 21.85 23.68 -6.14
CA SER A 4 20.59 24.06 -6.76
C SER A 4 19.50 23.94 -5.69
N PRO A 5 18.63 24.95 -5.50
CA PRO A 5 17.50 24.83 -4.58
C PRO A 5 16.70 23.59 -4.98
N ALA A 6 16.28 22.80 -3.99
CA ALA A 6 15.41 21.66 -4.26
C ALA A 6 14.16 22.18 -4.99
N PRO A 7 13.71 21.52 -6.06
CA PRO A 7 12.51 21.94 -6.78
C PRO A 7 11.33 22.04 -5.80
N GLU A 8 10.53 23.09 -5.97
CA GLU A 8 9.37 23.31 -5.12
C GLU A 8 8.34 22.20 -5.34
N THR A 9 7.70 21.78 -4.24
CA THR A 9 6.74 20.67 -4.22
C THR A 9 5.43 21.08 -3.54
N PRO A 10 4.77 22.17 -4.00
CA PRO A 10 3.61 22.73 -3.30
C PRO A 10 2.43 21.76 -3.22
N VAL A 11 2.11 21.01 -4.28
CA VAL A 11 1.00 20.05 -4.27
C VAL A 11 1.30 18.91 -3.31
N PHE A 12 2.51 18.33 -3.38
CA PHE A 12 2.93 17.27 -2.47
C PHE A 12 2.93 17.73 -1.00
N ASN A 13 3.46 18.93 -0.70
CA ASN A 13 3.46 19.46 0.67
C ASN A 13 2.02 19.69 1.18
N ASN A 14 1.13 20.23 0.34
CA ASN A 14 -0.29 20.38 0.69
C ASN A 14 -0.97 19.03 0.93
N PHE A 15 -0.64 18.01 0.14
CA PHE A 15 -1.14 16.65 0.32
C PHE A 15 -0.68 16.06 1.67
N LEU A 16 0.60 16.24 2.04
CA LEU A 16 1.11 15.83 3.35
C LEU A 16 0.39 16.54 4.50
N SER A 17 0.17 17.85 4.40
CA SER A 17 -0.61 18.60 5.40
C SER A 17 -2.05 18.07 5.51
N GLY A 18 -2.70 17.74 4.39
CA GLY A 18 -4.02 17.12 4.39
C GLY A 18 -4.03 15.76 5.11
N LEU A 19 -3.02 14.93 4.88
CA LEU A 19 -2.86 13.66 5.60
C LEU A 19 -2.67 13.85 7.10
N GLN A 20 -1.89 14.84 7.53
CA GLN A 20 -1.71 15.14 8.96
C GLN A 20 -3.04 15.46 9.64
N GLU A 21 -3.89 16.26 9.01
CA GLU A 21 -5.22 16.58 9.54
C GLU A 21 -6.14 15.35 9.61
N ILE A 22 -6.09 14.48 8.59
CA ILE A 22 -6.87 13.23 8.56
C ILE A 22 -6.43 12.27 9.68
N ILE A 23 -5.11 12.10 9.86
CA ILE A 23 -4.54 11.25 10.92
C ILE A 23 -4.90 11.80 12.30
N ARG A 24 -4.82 13.12 12.49
CA ARG A 24 -5.21 13.80 13.74
C ARG A 24 -6.69 13.60 14.03
N ALA A 25 -7.55 13.72 13.02
CA ALA A 25 -8.99 13.48 13.12
C ALA A 25 -9.37 12.00 13.25
N ARG A 26 -8.42 11.08 13.04
CA ARG A 26 -8.63 9.62 13.00
C ARG A 26 -9.68 9.18 11.98
N ASP A 27 -9.78 9.88 10.87
CA ASP A 27 -10.78 9.64 9.83
C ASP A 27 -10.26 8.62 8.79
N GLY A 28 -10.47 7.33 9.08
CA GLY A 28 -10.01 6.25 8.20
C GLY A 28 -10.72 6.18 6.85
N ALA A 29 -11.96 6.65 6.76
CA ALA A 29 -12.69 6.67 5.50
C ALA A 29 -12.08 7.72 4.56
N LYS A 30 -11.88 8.94 5.08
CA LYS A 30 -11.24 10.02 4.35
C LYS A 30 -9.79 9.70 4.00
N LEU A 31 -9.08 8.95 4.84
CA LEU A 31 -7.73 8.47 4.52
C LEU A 31 -7.76 7.55 3.29
N GLN A 32 -8.68 6.61 3.21
CA GLN A 32 -8.81 5.75 2.03
C GLN A 32 -9.21 6.54 0.78
N ASP A 33 -10.07 7.54 0.90
CA ASP A 33 -10.46 8.42 -0.21
C ASP A 33 -9.30 9.31 -0.71
N PHE A 34 -8.36 9.65 0.18
CA PHE A 34 -7.12 10.36 -0.15
C PHE A 34 -6.07 9.45 -0.81
N LEU A 35 -6.06 8.16 -0.51
CA LEU A 35 -5.03 7.22 -0.98
C LEU A 35 -5.50 6.45 -2.21
N GLN A 36 -5.84 7.18 -3.27
CA GLN A 36 -6.33 6.60 -4.53
C GLN A 36 -5.19 5.99 -5.34
N LEU A 37 -5.50 4.89 -6.03
CA LEU A 37 -4.58 4.15 -6.92
C LEU A 37 -5.23 3.80 -8.27
N GLU A 38 -6.54 3.56 -8.28
CA GLU A 38 -7.26 3.20 -9.50
C GLU A 38 -7.61 4.46 -10.33
N PRO A 39 -7.35 4.48 -11.65
CA PRO A 39 -7.78 5.56 -12.52
C PRO A 39 -9.31 5.56 -12.72
N PRO A 40 -9.92 6.70 -13.09
CA PRO A 40 -9.27 7.99 -13.35
C PRO A 40 -8.95 8.75 -12.05
N LEU A 41 -7.68 9.13 -11.88
CA LEU A 41 -7.25 9.98 -10.77
C LEU A 41 -7.59 11.44 -11.08
N ALA A 42 -7.93 12.21 -10.04
CA ALA A 42 -8.15 13.64 -10.20
C ALA A 42 -6.87 14.32 -10.72
N PRO A 43 -6.97 15.39 -11.55
CA PRO A 43 -5.81 16.05 -12.17
C PRO A 43 -4.71 16.48 -11.18
N ILE A 44 -5.08 16.76 -9.94
CA ILE A 44 -4.15 17.11 -8.86
C ILE A 44 -3.14 15.99 -8.54
N TYR A 45 -3.51 14.72 -8.71
CA TYR A 45 -2.58 13.60 -8.52
C TYR A 45 -1.53 13.56 -9.61
N ASN A 46 -1.88 13.91 -10.86
CA ASN A 46 -0.90 13.99 -11.94
C ASN A 46 0.14 15.09 -11.66
N GLN A 47 -0.32 16.26 -11.20
CA GLN A 47 0.58 17.35 -10.79
C GLN A 47 1.50 16.91 -9.64
N MET A 48 0.97 16.22 -8.64
CA MET A 48 1.77 15.65 -7.54
C MET A 48 2.80 14.63 -8.05
N VAL A 49 2.43 13.77 -9.00
CA VAL A 49 3.35 12.80 -9.61
C VAL A 49 4.47 13.50 -10.36
N ASP A 50 4.17 14.57 -11.09
CA ASP A 50 5.19 15.36 -11.79
C ASP A 50 6.15 16.04 -10.82
N GLU A 51 5.64 16.63 -9.73
CA GLU A 51 6.46 17.14 -8.63
C GLU A 51 7.37 16.07 -8.02
N LEU A 52 6.82 14.87 -7.76
CA LEU A 52 7.57 13.74 -7.21
C LEU A 52 8.68 13.28 -8.17
N ARG A 53 8.40 13.19 -9.47
CA ARG A 53 9.40 12.81 -10.49
C ARG A 53 10.54 13.81 -10.60
N GLN A 54 10.25 15.11 -10.47
CA GLN A 54 11.27 16.15 -10.52
C GLN A 54 12.10 16.24 -9.23
N ALA A 55 11.44 16.22 -8.07
CA ALA A 55 12.08 16.41 -6.78
C ALA A 55 12.77 15.14 -6.24
N TYR A 56 12.15 13.99 -6.48
CA TYR A 56 12.57 12.67 -5.99
C TYR A 56 12.63 11.63 -7.14
N PRO A 57 13.54 11.78 -8.13
CA PRO A 57 13.68 10.78 -9.19
C PRO A 57 14.11 9.41 -8.64
N SER A 58 13.52 8.32 -9.16
CA SER A 58 13.82 6.94 -8.75
C SER A 58 15.30 6.57 -8.88
N ALA A 59 15.96 7.00 -9.96
CA ALA A 59 17.38 6.73 -10.23
C ALA A 59 18.36 7.49 -9.31
N SER A 60 17.88 8.43 -8.49
CA SER A 60 18.74 9.36 -7.75
C SER A 60 19.00 8.98 -6.28
N GLY A 61 18.44 7.86 -5.80
CA GLY A 61 18.56 7.43 -4.40
C GLY A 61 17.92 8.40 -3.40
N LYS A 62 17.04 9.31 -3.85
CA LYS A 62 16.39 10.33 -3.00
C LYS A 62 15.17 9.80 -2.24
N ASP A 63 14.90 8.51 -2.30
CA ASP A 63 13.79 7.88 -1.57
C ASP A 63 13.93 8.06 -0.05
N GLU A 64 15.16 8.16 0.48
CA GLU A 64 15.41 8.51 1.89
C GLU A 64 14.97 9.94 2.23
N ARG A 65 15.13 10.89 1.31
CA ARG A 65 14.64 12.26 1.51
C ARG A 65 13.12 12.32 1.45
N LEU A 66 12.52 11.46 0.62
CA LEU A 66 11.07 11.30 0.57
C LEU A 66 10.54 10.65 1.86
N LEU A 67 11.27 9.68 2.42
CA LEU A 67 10.97 9.09 3.73
C LEU A 67 10.96 10.16 4.82
N ALA A 68 12.01 10.97 4.90
CA ALA A 68 12.13 12.04 5.89
C ALA A 68 10.95 13.05 5.83
N LYS A 69 10.38 13.28 4.64
CA LYS A 69 9.15 14.06 4.49
C LYS A 69 7.94 13.33 5.06
N CYS A 70 7.81 12.04 4.82
CA CYS A 70 6.73 11.22 5.35
C CYS A 70 6.82 11.03 6.88
N GLU A 71 8.01 11.10 7.48
CA GLU A 71 8.19 11.06 8.93
C GLU A 71 7.51 12.22 9.65
N SER A 72 7.30 13.36 8.98
CA SER A 72 6.50 14.46 9.52
C SER A 72 5.02 14.10 9.76
N LEU A 73 4.53 12.99 9.20
CA LEU A 73 3.18 12.48 9.43
C LEU A 73 3.08 11.69 10.75
N LEU A 74 4.21 11.36 11.36
CA LEU A 74 4.27 10.54 12.57
C LEU A 74 3.92 11.40 13.80
N PRO A 75 2.89 11.01 14.59
CA PRO A 75 2.68 11.61 15.91
C PRO A 75 3.89 11.33 16.81
N ALA A 76 4.30 12.31 17.63
CA ALA A 76 5.46 12.18 18.52
C ALA A 76 5.38 10.97 19.47
N SER A 77 4.17 10.52 19.81
CA SER A 77 3.94 9.36 20.68
C SER A 77 4.07 8.00 19.99
N ALA A 78 4.34 7.96 18.69
CA ALA A 78 4.21 6.75 17.85
C ALA A 78 5.54 6.23 17.27
N SER A 79 6.68 6.79 17.68
CA SER A 79 8.02 6.46 17.16
C SER A 79 8.51 5.05 17.50
N THR A 80 8.06 4.48 18.61
CA THR A 80 8.43 3.12 19.04
C THR A 80 7.32 2.10 18.83
N SER A 81 6.18 2.51 18.27
CA SER A 81 5.05 1.62 18.02
C SER A 81 5.06 1.09 16.58
N PRO A 82 4.24 0.08 16.25
CA PRO A 82 4.07 -0.38 14.87
C PRO A 82 3.64 0.72 13.89
N TRP A 83 3.13 1.87 14.39
CA TRP A 83 2.80 3.03 13.57
C TRP A 83 4.02 3.71 12.94
N SER A 84 5.23 3.46 13.44
CA SER A 84 6.49 3.82 12.76
C SER A 84 6.61 3.24 11.35
N ALA A 85 5.83 2.20 11.01
CA ALA A 85 5.69 1.69 9.66
C ALA A 85 4.87 2.59 8.72
N PHE A 86 4.10 3.55 9.25
CA PHE A 86 3.23 4.41 8.45
C PHE A 86 4.00 5.36 7.51
N PRO A 87 5.06 6.08 7.95
CA PRO A 87 5.91 6.84 7.03
C PRO A 87 6.52 6.00 5.89
N LEU A 88 6.91 4.76 6.19
CA LEU A 88 7.41 3.82 5.18
C LEU A 88 6.32 3.43 4.19
N PHE A 89 5.11 3.15 4.67
CA PHE A 89 3.93 2.92 3.83
C PHE A 89 3.65 4.12 2.92
N MET A 90 3.71 5.34 3.46
CA MET A 90 3.48 6.56 2.69
C MET A 90 4.56 6.80 1.64
N ARG A 91 5.84 6.55 1.96
CA ARG A 91 6.91 6.56 0.97
C ARG A 91 6.61 5.60 -0.17
N LEU A 92 6.23 4.36 0.15
CA LEU A 92 5.88 3.36 -0.86
C LEU A 92 4.67 3.78 -1.70
N TYR A 93 3.70 4.49 -1.12
CA TYR A 93 2.54 5.02 -1.85
C TYR A 93 2.98 6.06 -2.88
N PHE A 94 3.83 7.01 -2.48
CA PHE A 94 4.32 8.05 -3.39
C PHE A 94 5.24 7.48 -4.47
N THR A 95 6.11 6.51 -4.13
CA THR A 95 6.93 5.83 -5.15
C THR A 95 6.06 4.99 -6.08
N PHE A 96 4.99 4.34 -5.59
CA PHE A 96 4.04 3.64 -6.45
C PHE A 96 3.42 4.60 -7.48
N LEU A 97 2.91 5.76 -7.04
CA LEU A 97 2.33 6.74 -7.96
C LEU A 97 3.35 7.30 -8.96
N ARG A 98 4.60 7.49 -8.53
CA ARG A 98 5.70 7.97 -9.37
C ARG A 98 6.09 6.97 -10.45
N ASP A 99 6.19 5.70 -10.07
CA ASP A 99 6.88 4.63 -10.82
C ASP A 99 5.92 3.61 -11.47
N VAL A 100 4.61 3.71 -11.24
CA VAL A 100 3.64 2.79 -11.84
C VAL A 100 3.81 2.73 -13.37
N ASN A 101 4.05 1.53 -13.87
CA ASN A 101 4.28 1.25 -15.27
C ASN A 101 3.20 0.29 -15.78
N LEU A 102 2.27 0.82 -16.56
CA LEU A 102 1.15 0.05 -17.11
C LEU A 102 1.57 -0.93 -18.21
N ASP A 103 2.76 -0.73 -18.79
CA ASP A 103 3.33 -1.66 -19.77
C ASP A 103 3.94 -2.90 -19.07
N ASN A 104 4.35 -2.74 -17.80
CA ASN A 104 4.86 -3.82 -16.95
C ASN A 104 3.93 -4.08 -15.75
N LEU A 105 2.84 -4.78 -16.02
CA LEU A 105 1.83 -5.10 -15.00
C LEU A 105 2.36 -5.95 -13.84
N LEU A 106 3.43 -6.74 -14.06
CA LEU A 106 4.04 -7.52 -12.98
C LEU A 106 4.79 -6.62 -11.99
N GLU A 107 5.61 -5.70 -12.49
CA GLU A 107 6.32 -4.76 -11.64
C GLU A 107 5.32 -3.92 -10.83
N THR A 108 4.25 -3.46 -11.47
CA THR A 108 3.14 -2.78 -10.79
C THR A 108 2.51 -3.67 -9.70
N TYR A 109 2.32 -4.96 -9.96
CA TYR A 109 1.82 -5.91 -8.97
C TYR A 109 2.75 -6.07 -7.77
N GLU A 110 4.07 -6.19 -7.98
CA GLU A 110 5.04 -6.32 -6.89
C GLU A 110 5.17 -5.02 -6.06
N LEU A 111 5.10 -3.85 -6.71
CA LEU A 111 5.03 -2.56 -6.02
C LEU A 111 3.78 -2.48 -5.13
N LEU A 112 2.61 -2.87 -5.66
CA LEU A 112 1.36 -2.88 -4.90
C LEU A 112 1.38 -3.88 -3.74
N ARG A 113 1.97 -5.06 -3.93
CA ARG A 113 2.13 -6.07 -2.89
C ARG A 113 3.00 -5.55 -1.75
N THR A 114 4.13 -4.92 -2.09
CA THR A 114 5.06 -4.32 -1.12
C THR A 114 4.38 -3.19 -0.34
N LEU A 115 3.63 -2.33 -1.03
CA LEU A 115 2.83 -1.27 -0.43
C LEU A 115 1.81 -1.82 0.59
N LEU A 116 1.03 -2.84 0.20
CA LEU A 116 0.02 -3.45 1.05
C LEU A 116 0.64 -4.10 2.30
N ASN A 117 1.75 -4.84 2.15
CA ASN A 117 2.44 -5.45 3.29
C ASN A 117 2.84 -4.40 4.33
N GLN A 118 3.41 -3.27 3.89
CA GLN A 118 3.79 -2.20 4.80
C GLN A 118 2.58 -1.55 5.47
N CYS A 119 1.46 -1.42 4.75
CA CYS A 119 0.19 -0.96 5.30
C CYS A 119 -0.33 -1.89 6.40
N ILE A 120 -0.21 -3.22 6.23
CA ILE A 120 -0.61 -4.25 7.22
C ILE A 120 0.27 -4.18 8.48
N VAL A 121 1.56 -3.89 8.35
CA VAL A 121 2.44 -3.67 9.51
C VAL A 121 1.94 -2.47 10.33
N ALA A 122 1.66 -1.34 9.68
CA ALA A 122 1.15 -0.13 10.32
C ALA A 122 -0.27 -0.30 10.90
N LEU A 123 -1.15 -1.07 10.22
CA LEU A 123 -2.46 -1.51 10.74
C LEU A 123 -2.31 -2.20 12.10
N GLY A 124 -1.15 -2.78 12.37
CA GLY A 124 -0.83 -3.44 13.61
C GLY A 124 -0.79 -2.57 14.87
N ASP A 125 -0.73 -1.25 14.73
CA ASP A 125 -0.67 -0.33 15.85
C ASP A 125 -1.99 -0.29 16.65
N SER A 126 -1.92 -0.32 17.97
CA SER A 126 -3.11 -0.39 18.84
C SER A 126 -3.93 0.91 18.87
N GLN A 127 -3.32 2.07 18.61
CA GLN A 127 -3.98 3.37 18.74
C GLN A 127 -4.43 3.95 17.40
N TYR A 128 -3.58 3.88 16.38
CA TYR A 128 -3.75 4.50 15.07
C TYR A 128 -4.06 3.48 13.97
N GLY A 129 -3.73 2.20 14.18
CA GLY A 129 -3.88 1.18 13.13
C GLY A 129 -5.30 1.06 12.59
N VAL A 130 -6.33 1.30 13.41
CA VAL A 130 -7.75 1.23 12.97
C VAL A 130 -8.07 2.21 11.83
N ILE A 131 -7.36 3.35 11.77
CA ILE A 131 -7.52 4.38 10.73
C ILE A 131 -7.14 3.80 9.36
N LEU A 132 -6.21 2.84 9.31
CA LEU A 132 -5.77 2.19 8.08
C LEU A 132 -6.69 1.06 7.61
N LEU A 133 -7.66 0.63 8.42
CA LEU A 133 -8.49 -0.52 8.06
C LEU A 133 -9.21 -0.33 6.71
N PRO A 134 -9.87 0.81 6.42
CA PRO A 134 -10.50 1.03 5.12
C PRO A 134 -9.48 1.00 3.97
N THR A 135 -8.30 1.59 4.18
CA THR A 135 -7.20 1.60 3.21
C THR A 135 -6.67 0.19 2.93
N VAL A 136 -6.44 -0.63 3.96
CA VAL A 136 -6.01 -2.03 3.79
C VAL A 136 -7.05 -2.82 2.99
N LEU A 137 -8.33 -2.66 3.31
CA LEU A 137 -9.42 -3.32 2.56
C LEU A 137 -9.45 -2.90 1.09
N TYR A 138 -9.26 -1.61 0.83
CA TYR A 138 -9.16 -1.08 -0.53
C TYR A 138 -7.96 -1.68 -1.27
N LEU A 139 -6.76 -1.62 -0.69
CA LEU A 139 -5.55 -2.16 -1.29
C LEU A 139 -5.62 -3.68 -1.53
N CYS A 140 -6.21 -4.46 -0.62
CA CYS A 140 -6.46 -5.89 -0.84
C CYS A 140 -7.36 -6.13 -2.05
N LYS A 141 -8.40 -5.30 -2.26
CA LYS A 141 -9.28 -5.40 -3.44
C LYS A 141 -8.52 -5.08 -4.73
N VAL A 142 -7.72 -4.03 -4.73
CA VAL A 142 -6.91 -3.66 -5.91
C VAL A 142 -5.92 -4.79 -6.23
N LEU A 143 -5.19 -5.31 -5.24
CA LEU A 143 -4.26 -6.42 -5.43
C LEU A 143 -4.96 -7.67 -5.98
N ALA A 144 -6.14 -8.01 -5.44
CA ALA A 144 -6.95 -9.12 -5.93
C ALA A 144 -7.35 -8.97 -7.41
N LYS A 145 -7.78 -7.77 -7.82
CA LYS A 145 -8.12 -7.47 -9.22
C LYS A 145 -6.88 -7.65 -10.13
N PHE A 146 -5.73 -7.16 -9.71
CA PHE A 146 -4.47 -7.31 -10.46
C PHE A 146 -4.07 -8.78 -10.58
N ALA A 147 -4.10 -9.54 -9.48
CA ALA A 147 -3.74 -10.96 -9.48
C ALA A 147 -4.63 -11.78 -10.41
N ILE A 148 -5.95 -11.60 -10.34
CA ILE A 148 -6.92 -12.27 -11.24
C ILE A 148 -6.71 -11.82 -12.70
N GLY A 149 -6.45 -10.53 -12.93
CA GLY A 149 -6.21 -10.00 -14.27
C GLY A 149 -4.95 -10.56 -14.92
N LEU A 150 -3.87 -10.71 -14.16
CA LEU A 150 -2.61 -11.31 -14.59
C LEU A 150 -2.75 -12.81 -14.82
N ASP A 151 -3.44 -13.53 -13.93
CA ASP A 151 -3.69 -14.98 -14.05
C ASP A 151 -4.43 -15.33 -15.35
N ARG A 152 -5.38 -14.48 -15.78
CA ARG A 152 -6.09 -14.61 -17.07
C ARG A 152 -5.24 -14.26 -18.30
N ARG A 153 -4.03 -13.75 -18.12
CA ARG A 153 -3.11 -13.32 -19.19
C ARG A 153 -1.72 -13.94 -18.98
N PRO A 154 -1.59 -15.28 -19.07
CA PRO A 154 -0.34 -15.98 -18.76
C PRO A 154 0.83 -15.56 -19.66
N GLU A 155 0.54 -15.07 -20.87
CA GLU A 155 1.53 -14.53 -21.84
C GLU A 155 2.41 -13.43 -21.21
N LEU A 156 1.84 -12.59 -20.35
CA LEU A 156 2.54 -11.48 -19.68
C LEU A 156 3.48 -11.95 -18.57
N ILE A 157 3.34 -13.20 -18.14
CA ILE A 157 4.09 -13.80 -17.03
C ILE A 157 5.01 -14.95 -17.54
N ALA A 158 4.86 -15.34 -18.81
CA ALA A 158 5.53 -16.50 -19.40
C ALA A 158 7.06 -16.37 -19.40
N HIS A 159 7.60 -15.17 -19.64
CA HIS A 159 9.04 -14.91 -19.59
C HIS A 159 9.61 -15.07 -18.17
N LEU A 160 8.85 -14.72 -17.14
CA LEU A 160 9.28 -14.82 -15.74
C LEU A 160 9.18 -16.24 -15.19
N LEU A 161 8.17 -17.00 -15.63
CA LEU A 161 8.09 -18.45 -15.36
C LEU A 161 9.26 -19.24 -15.97
N ARG A 162 9.91 -18.66 -16.97
CA ARG A 162 11.06 -19.23 -17.67
C ARG A 162 12.38 -18.77 -17.04
N GLU A 163 12.52 -17.50 -16.69
CA GLU A 163 13.70 -16.98 -15.95
C GLU A 163 13.80 -17.52 -14.52
N GLY A 164 12.68 -17.72 -13.82
CA GLY A 164 12.66 -18.33 -12.48
C GLY A 164 12.86 -19.85 -12.47
N ALA A 165 12.76 -20.53 -13.62
CA ALA A 165 12.96 -21.97 -13.71
C ALA A 165 14.46 -22.36 -13.73
N ASP A 166 15.34 -21.43 -14.12
CA ASP A 166 16.78 -21.66 -14.19
C ASP A 166 17.50 -21.36 -12.86
N ALA A 167 16.84 -20.71 -11.89
CA ALA A 167 17.47 -20.27 -10.64
C ALA A 167 17.22 -21.18 -9.43
N GLU A 168 16.05 -21.83 -9.31
CA GLU A 168 15.72 -22.62 -8.11
C GLU A 168 14.93 -23.88 -8.46
N GLY A 169 15.55 -25.04 -8.18
CA GLY A 169 14.94 -26.34 -8.35
C GLY A 169 13.65 -26.50 -7.52
N ALA A 170 12.59 -26.94 -8.20
CA ALA A 170 11.45 -27.65 -7.64
C ALA A 170 10.79 -27.05 -6.38
N THR A 171 10.66 -25.72 -6.29
CA THR A 171 9.65 -25.12 -5.40
C THR A 171 8.34 -25.04 -6.18
N GLU A 172 7.30 -25.64 -5.61
CA GLU A 172 5.91 -25.58 -6.10
C GLU A 172 5.61 -24.15 -6.56
N LYS A 173 5.30 -23.96 -7.85
CA LYS A 173 5.14 -22.62 -8.46
C LYS A 173 3.94 -21.92 -7.84
N VAL A 174 4.17 -21.20 -6.73
CA VAL A 174 3.13 -20.41 -6.07
C VAL A 174 2.69 -19.31 -7.04
N THR A 175 1.46 -19.43 -7.52
CA THR A 175 0.84 -18.49 -8.46
C THR A 175 0.72 -17.09 -7.83
N LEU A 176 0.60 -16.05 -8.67
CA LEU A 176 0.37 -14.69 -8.19
C LEU A 176 -0.90 -14.58 -7.34
N VAL A 177 -1.93 -15.37 -7.68
CA VAL A 177 -3.17 -15.48 -6.92
C VAL A 177 -2.93 -16.03 -5.51
N GLU A 178 -2.11 -17.08 -5.36
CA GLU A 178 -1.75 -17.63 -4.05
C GLU A 178 -0.90 -16.66 -3.23
N LYS A 179 0.08 -15.98 -3.86
CA LYS A 179 0.87 -14.93 -3.20
C LYS A 179 -0.04 -13.81 -2.68
N SER A 180 -1.01 -13.38 -3.48
CA SER A 180 -2.01 -12.39 -3.07
C SER A 180 -2.89 -12.89 -1.94
N ALA A 181 -3.38 -14.12 -2.02
CA ALA A 181 -4.20 -14.73 -0.98
C ALA A 181 -3.46 -14.83 0.36
N ASN A 182 -2.15 -15.09 0.35
CA ASN A 182 -1.33 -15.09 1.56
C ASN A 182 -1.27 -13.70 2.21
N VAL A 183 -1.05 -12.64 1.43
CA VAL A 183 -1.04 -11.26 1.95
C VAL A 183 -2.41 -10.85 2.53
N VAL A 184 -3.50 -11.20 1.85
CA VAL A 184 -4.86 -10.92 2.38
C VAL A 184 -5.13 -11.73 3.65
N ARG A 185 -4.62 -12.97 3.75
CA ARG A 185 -4.69 -13.77 4.98
C ARG A 185 -3.93 -13.12 6.13
N GLU A 186 -2.75 -12.54 5.89
CA GLU A 186 -2.00 -11.80 6.90
C GLU A 186 -2.78 -10.58 7.42
N ALA A 187 -3.40 -9.80 6.52
CA ALA A 187 -4.29 -8.71 6.90
C ALA A 187 -5.45 -9.21 7.79
N PHE A 188 -6.03 -10.36 7.44
CA PHE A 188 -7.12 -10.97 8.18
C PHE A 188 -6.67 -11.42 9.58
N ILE A 189 -5.53 -12.10 9.69
CA ILE A 189 -4.94 -12.50 10.98
C ILE A 189 -4.63 -11.26 11.83
N ARG A 190 -4.16 -10.16 11.23
CA ARG A 190 -3.89 -8.92 11.97
C ARG A 190 -5.16 -8.29 12.53
N CYS A 191 -6.28 -8.40 11.83
CA CYS A 191 -7.59 -7.98 12.33
C CYS A 191 -8.13 -8.92 13.41
N LEU A 192 -7.92 -10.24 13.30
CA LEU A 192 -8.33 -11.24 14.30
C LEU A 192 -7.58 -11.11 15.63
N THR A 193 -6.29 -10.80 15.56
CA THR A 193 -5.43 -10.66 16.74
C THR A 193 -5.64 -9.35 17.47
N ASP A 194 -6.53 -8.47 16.97
CA ASP A 194 -6.91 -7.25 17.65
C ASP A 194 -7.77 -7.55 18.90
N ARG A 195 -7.17 -7.28 20.06
CA ARG A 195 -7.80 -7.45 21.37
C ARG A 195 -8.72 -6.29 21.73
N THR A 196 -8.80 -5.24 20.92
CA THR A 196 -9.71 -4.11 21.16
C THR A 196 -11.17 -4.48 20.83
N GLY A 197 -12.11 -4.12 21.71
CA GLY A 197 -13.55 -4.36 21.55
C GLY A 197 -14.19 -5.14 22.70
N THR A 198 -15.33 -4.66 23.19
CA THR A 198 -16.20 -5.30 24.19
C THR A 198 -16.92 -6.54 23.61
N LEU A 199 -17.22 -7.52 24.46
CA LEU A 199 -17.96 -8.72 24.07
C LEU A 199 -19.33 -8.34 23.46
N GLY A 200 -19.58 -8.73 22.22
CA GLY A 200 -20.91 -8.66 21.59
C GLY A 200 -21.10 -7.67 20.44
N ARG A 201 -20.18 -6.70 20.22
CA ARG A 201 -20.23 -5.81 19.05
C ARG A 201 -18.85 -5.66 18.41
N PRO A 202 -18.68 -5.98 17.11
CA PRO A 202 -17.39 -5.77 16.46
C PRO A 202 -17.15 -4.27 16.29
N GLU A 203 -16.22 -3.73 17.07
CA GLU A 203 -15.73 -2.36 16.96
C GLU A 203 -14.26 -2.38 16.49
N GLY A 204 -13.82 -1.26 15.91
CA GLY A 204 -12.44 -1.12 15.43
C GLY A 204 -12.07 -2.13 14.34
N LYS A 205 -10.93 -2.81 14.47
CA LYS A 205 -10.42 -3.71 13.41
C LYS A 205 -11.20 -5.00 13.29
N ARG A 206 -12.05 -5.35 14.27
CA ARG A 206 -12.89 -6.54 14.22
C ARG A 206 -13.95 -6.48 13.11
N ILE A 207 -14.33 -5.28 12.65
CA ILE A 207 -15.17 -5.10 11.45
C ILE A 207 -14.43 -5.63 10.20
N GLY A 208 -13.10 -5.46 10.17
CA GLY A 208 -12.22 -5.94 9.11
C GLY A 208 -12.28 -7.44 8.88
N ILE A 209 -12.55 -8.23 9.93
CA ILE A 209 -12.67 -9.69 9.85
C ILE A 209 -13.77 -10.08 8.85
N TYR A 210 -14.96 -9.50 8.98
CA TYR A 210 -16.09 -9.82 8.10
C TYR A 210 -15.85 -9.37 6.66
N LEU A 211 -15.22 -8.21 6.48
CA LEU A 211 -14.96 -7.63 5.17
C LEU A 211 -13.84 -8.37 4.41
N LEU A 212 -12.76 -8.75 5.12
CA LEU A 212 -11.65 -9.53 4.56
C LEU A 212 -12.04 -10.98 4.30
N ALA A 213 -12.87 -11.60 5.15
CA ALA A 213 -13.35 -12.97 4.92
C ALA A 213 -14.09 -13.08 3.57
N ASN A 214 -14.97 -12.12 3.25
CA ASN A 214 -15.68 -12.08 1.98
C ASN A 214 -14.72 -11.90 0.78
N LEU A 215 -13.66 -11.11 0.95
CA LEU A 215 -12.65 -10.91 -0.09
C LEU A 215 -11.79 -12.17 -0.31
N CYS A 216 -11.36 -12.84 0.76
CA CYS A 216 -10.68 -14.13 0.70
C CYS A 216 -11.54 -15.16 -0.04
N LEU A 217 -12.82 -15.28 0.31
CA LEU A 217 -13.75 -16.19 -0.37
C LEU A 217 -13.84 -15.91 -1.87
N LYS A 218 -13.91 -14.63 -2.29
CA LYS A 218 -13.89 -14.27 -3.72
C LYS A 218 -12.59 -14.66 -4.42
N LEU A 219 -11.44 -14.51 -3.76
CA LEU A 219 -10.14 -14.92 -4.30
C LEU A 219 -10.02 -16.44 -4.44
N PHE A 220 -10.53 -17.21 -3.48
CA PHE A 220 -10.46 -18.67 -3.49
C PHE A 220 -11.54 -19.32 -4.37
N VAL A 221 -12.70 -18.70 -4.55
CA VAL A 221 -13.83 -19.24 -5.35
C VAL A 221 -13.80 -18.77 -6.81
N SER A 222 -13.09 -17.68 -7.15
CA SER A 222 -12.94 -17.22 -8.54
C SER A 222 -11.79 -17.90 -9.30
N ARG A 223 -11.23 -18.97 -8.72
CA ARG A 223 -10.30 -19.90 -9.38
C ARG A 223 -11.08 -21.00 -10.10
#